data_AF-A0AAU8IKW2-F1
#
_entry.id   AF-A0AAU8IKW2-F1
#
_cell.length_a   1.000
_cell.length_b   1.000
_cell.length_c   1.000
_cell.angle_alpha   90.00
_cell.angle_beta   90.00
_cell.angle_gamma   90.00
#
_symmetry.space_group_name_H-M   'P 1'
#
loop_
_entity.id
_entity.type
_entity.pdbx_description
1 polymer ?
#
loop_
_entity_poly.entity_id
_entity_poly.type
_entity_poly.pdbx_seq_one_letter_code
_entity_poly.pdbx_strand_id
1 'polypeptide(L)'
;MERDLARARSIVRLRRVSVVVACVALMAGLGWTAQNWQTPSRYAGIDVFFGALIVLCIGAAIAGARWRRPEDGLVDLEDQREIKREAARIVSALREPPLDERRKLYRTDVASVIEQYETDSRKYRRIHNRLQTLIMVGSASTTTIAALDTGKELTWQSVALTAISFAITVAAMFTGYYKFRERSYFLQQTADAIEEEVNAVTLGIGPYGEYGPGQEDEALKKFTQRVEDHRNEQRRRQQQLEQPADQATPSSQPPAA
;
A
#
# COMPACT_ATOMS: atom_id res chain seq x y z
N MET A 1 -12.82 2.50 -23.02
CA MET A 1 -12.81 2.61 -21.55
C MET A 1 -13.09 1.29 -20.84
N GLU A 2 -14.30 0.72 -20.86
CA GLU A 2 -14.58 -0.54 -20.11
C GLU A 2 -13.81 -1.75 -20.62
N ARG A 3 -13.63 -1.87 -21.95
CA ARG A 3 -12.79 -2.92 -22.56
C ARG A 3 -11.30 -2.79 -22.23
N ASP A 4 -10.83 -1.56 -22.01
CA ASP A 4 -9.43 -1.27 -21.67
C ASP A 4 -9.16 -1.54 -20.18
N LEU A 5 -10.13 -1.21 -19.31
CA LEU A 5 -10.12 -1.55 -17.89
C LEU A 5 -10.21 -3.06 -17.64
N ALA A 6 -11.02 -3.78 -18.42
CA ALA A 6 -11.11 -5.24 -18.34
C ALA A 6 -9.80 -5.91 -18.78
N ARG A 7 -9.18 -5.41 -19.86
CA ARG A 7 -7.85 -5.87 -20.31
C ARG A 7 -6.79 -5.58 -19.25
N ALA A 8 -6.74 -4.39 -18.68
CA ALA A 8 -5.77 -4.03 -17.63
C ALA A 8 -5.89 -4.93 -16.38
N ARG A 9 -7.10 -5.22 -15.91
CA ARG A 9 -7.32 -6.12 -14.77
C ARG A 9 -6.95 -7.57 -15.09
N SER A 10 -7.26 -8.04 -16.29
CA SER A 10 -6.89 -9.40 -16.73
C SER A 10 -5.37 -9.59 -16.77
N ILE A 11 -4.63 -8.57 -17.20
CA ILE A 11 -3.17 -8.56 -17.27
C ILE A 11 -2.53 -8.56 -15.87
N VAL A 12 -3.09 -7.80 -14.92
CA VAL A 12 -2.61 -7.79 -13.52
C VAL A 12 -2.88 -9.13 -12.83
N ARG A 13 -4.03 -9.77 -13.10
CA ARG A 13 -4.30 -11.13 -12.62
C ARG A 13 -3.34 -12.14 -13.24
N LEU A 14 -3.09 -12.05 -14.55
CA LEU A 14 -2.14 -12.91 -15.25
C LEU A 14 -0.73 -12.79 -14.64
N ARG A 15 -0.31 -11.57 -14.25
CA ARG A 15 0.98 -11.31 -13.61
C ARG A 15 1.06 -11.85 -12.18
N ARG A 16 -0.04 -11.81 -11.42
CA ARG A 16 -0.08 -12.45 -10.09
C ARG A 16 -0.04 -13.96 -10.21
N VAL A 17 -0.80 -14.52 -11.15
CA VAL A 17 -0.78 -15.95 -11.45
C VAL A 17 0.60 -16.37 -11.92
N SER A 18 1.27 -15.61 -12.79
CA SER A 18 2.62 -15.95 -13.27
C SER A 18 3.67 -15.92 -12.16
N VAL A 19 3.57 -14.99 -11.19
CA VAL A 19 4.47 -14.95 -10.03
C VAL A 19 4.21 -16.14 -9.10
N VAL A 20 2.94 -16.47 -8.84
CA VAL A 20 2.59 -17.65 -8.02
C VAL A 20 3.05 -18.93 -8.70
N VAL A 21 2.83 -19.08 -10.01
CA VAL A 21 3.31 -20.21 -10.81
C VAL A 21 4.84 -20.27 -10.81
N ALA A 22 5.54 -19.15 -10.89
CA ALA A 22 7.00 -19.11 -10.79
C ALA A 22 7.49 -19.52 -9.40
N CYS A 23 6.83 -19.10 -8.32
CA CYS A 23 7.14 -19.55 -6.97
C CYS A 23 6.87 -21.05 -6.76
N VAL A 24 5.77 -21.57 -7.31
CA VAL A 24 5.46 -23.01 -7.26
C VAL A 24 6.46 -23.81 -8.08
N ALA A 25 6.85 -23.33 -9.26
CA ALA A 25 7.88 -23.97 -10.09
C ALA A 25 9.25 -23.95 -9.43
N LEU A 26 9.60 -22.86 -8.72
CA LEU A 26 10.80 -22.75 -7.89
C LEU A 26 10.81 -23.79 -6.77
N MET A 27 9.70 -23.91 -6.03
CA MET A 27 9.56 -24.87 -4.94
C MET A 27 9.60 -26.32 -5.44
N ALA A 28 8.97 -26.60 -6.59
CA ALA A 28 9.00 -27.92 -7.22
C ALA A 28 10.41 -28.26 -7.74
N GLY A 29 11.12 -27.28 -8.33
CA GLY A 29 12.50 -27.43 -8.75
C GLY A 29 13.42 -27.74 -7.58
N LEU A 30 13.35 -26.96 -6.50
CA LEU A 30 14.15 -27.17 -5.28
C LEU A 30 13.85 -28.52 -4.60
N GLY A 31 12.59 -28.96 -4.60
CA GLY A 31 12.20 -30.28 -4.09
C GLY A 31 12.76 -31.42 -4.94
N TRP A 32 12.73 -31.28 -6.27
CA TRP A 32 13.24 -32.27 -7.21
C TRP A 32 14.78 -32.38 -7.17
N THR A 33 15.47 -31.25 -7.10
CA THR A 33 16.94 -31.22 -6.96
C THR A 33 17.39 -31.84 -5.64
N ALA A 34 16.63 -31.62 -4.56
CA ALA A 34 16.91 -32.22 -3.26
C ALA A 34 16.73 -33.76 -3.28
N GLN A 35 15.76 -34.26 -4.06
CA GLN A 35 15.45 -35.70 -4.11
C GLN A 35 16.45 -36.53 -4.93
N ASN A 36 17.14 -35.94 -5.91
CA ASN A 36 18.01 -36.68 -6.84
C ASN A 36 19.52 -36.49 -6.61
N TRP A 37 19.93 -35.77 -5.56
CA TRP A 37 21.30 -35.31 -5.33
C TRP A 37 22.36 -36.42 -5.15
N GLN A 38 21.98 -37.66 -4.79
CA GLN A 38 22.91 -38.78 -4.62
C GLN A 38 23.19 -39.57 -5.91
N THR A 39 22.57 -39.25 -7.04
CA THR A 39 22.83 -39.95 -8.32
C THR A 39 23.81 -39.17 -9.20
N PRO A 40 24.86 -39.81 -9.76
CA PRO A 40 25.86 -39.09 -10.58
C PRO A 40 25.23 -38.51 -11.84
N SER A 41 25.17 -37.17 -11.88
CA SER A 41 25.26 -36.25 -13.04
C SER A 41 24.50 -36.54 -14.35
N ARG A 42 23.46 -37.37 -14.38
CA ARG A 42 22.58 -37.47 -15.57
C ARG A 42 21.58 -36.32 -15.74
N TYR A 43 21.40 -35.47 -14.71
CA TYR A 43 20.32 -34.47 -14.68
C TYR A 43 20.78 -33.01 -14.58
N ALA A 44 22.06 -32.71 -14.83
CA ALA A 44 22.57 -31.33 -14.87
C ALA A 44 21.77 -30.42 -15.83
N GLY A 45 21.18 -31.00 -16.89
CA GLY A 45 20.28 -30.28 -17.80
C GLY A 45 18.99 -29.79 -17.15
N ILE A 46 18.47 -30.49 -16.13
CA ILE A 46 17.23 -30.13 -15.42
C ILE A 46 17.52 -28.99 -14.43
N ASP A 47 18.65 -29.02 -13.74
CA ASP A 47 19.03 -27.94 -12.81
C ASP A 47 19.32 -26.63 -13.56
N VAL A 48 19.98 -26.72 -14.73
CA VAL A 48 20.17 -25.59 -15.65
C VAL A 48 18.83 -25.11 -16.21
N PHE A 49 17.86 -25.99 -16.46
CA PHE A 49 16.52 -25.63 -16.93
C PHE A 49 15.75 -24.82 -15.88
N PHE A 50 15.76 -25.23 -14.61
CA PHE A 50 15.13 -24.47 -13.52
C PHE A 50 15.85 -23.15 -13.24
N GLY A 51 17.19 -23.14 -13.24
CA GLY A 51 17.98 -21.91 -13.16
C GLY A 51 17.67 -20.93 -14.30
N ALA A 52 17.59 -21.43 -15.54
CA ALA A 52 17.20 -20.65 -16.70
C ALA A 52 15.74 -20.16 -16.60
N LEU A 53 14.82 -20.96 -16.06
CA LEU A 53 13.43 -20.56 -15.83
C LEU A 53 13.35 -19.41 -14.81
N ILE A 54 14.16 -19.45 -13.74
CA ILE A 54 14.24 -18.38 -12.74
C ILE A 54 14.78 -17.10 -13.36
N VAL A 55 15.89 -17.18 -14.12
CA VAL A 55 16.47 -16.03 -14.82
C VAL A 55 15.51 -15.48 -15.87
N LEU A 56 14.76 -16.34 -16.57
CA LEU A 56 13.77 -15.94 -17.56
C LEU A 56 12.52 -15.34 -16.91
N CYS A 57 12.10 -15.81 -15.73
CA CYS A 57 11.01 -15.21 -14.96
C CYS A 57 11.40 -13.86 -14.34
N ILE A 58 12.62 -13.74 -13.81
CA ILE A 58 13.16 -12.46 -13.30
C ILE A 58 13.37 -11.50 -14.48
N GLY A 59 13.94 -11.98 -15.58
CA GLY A 59 14.14 -11.25 -16.82
C GLY A 59 12.82 -10.79 -17.43
N ALA A 60 11.77 -11.61 -17.45
CA ALA A 60 10.44 -11.23 -17.90
C ALA A 60 9.71 -10.29 -16.91
N ALA A 61 9.98 -10.38 -15.62
CA ALA A 61 9.47 -9.44 -14.63
C ALA A 61 10.13 -8.06 -14.76
N ILE A 62 11.44 -8.00 -15.04
CA ILE A 62 12.21 -6.78 -15.27
C ILE A 62 11.91 -6.20 -16.65
N ALA A 63 11.91 -7.01 -17.71
CA ALA A 63 11.54 -6.59 -19.06
C ALA A 63 10.06 -6.19 -19.13
N GLY A 64 9.17 -6.87 -18.40
CA GLY A 64 7.77 -6.46 -18.26
C GLY A 64 7.57 -5.18 -17.46
N ALA A 65 8.44 -4.89 -16.48
CA ALA A 65 8.50 -3.61 -15.78
C ALA A 65 9.12 -2.50 -16.66
N ARG A 66 9.98 -2.85 -17.62
CA ARG A 66 10.67 -1.91 -18.52
C ARG A 66 9.89 -1.63 -19.81
N TRP A 67 9.11 -2.58 -20.33
CA TRP A 67 8.39 -2.49 -21.62
C TRP A 67 6.93 -2.06 -21.47
N ARG A 68 6.32 -2.21 -20.30
CA ARG A 68 5.12 -1.47 -19.95
C ARG A 68 5.47 -0.59 -18.77
N ARG A 69 5.86 0.65 -19.05
CA ARG A 69 5.37 1.78 -18.27
C ARG A 69 3.93 1.98 -18.72
N PRO A 70 2.90 1.49 -17.98
CA PRO A 70 1.55 2.00 -18.12
C PRO A 70 1.45 3.37 -17.43
N GLU A 71 2.56 3.81 -16.81
CA GLU A 71 2.74 5.09 -16.17
C GLU A 71 2.56 6.19 -17.19
N ASP A 72 3.04 6.07 -18.43
CA ASP A 72 2.83 7.14 -19.44
C ASP A 72 1.36 7.39 -19.75
N GLY A 73 0.47 6.38 -19.67
CA GLY A 73 -0.97 6.58 -19.91
C GLY A 73 -1.77 7.02 -18.68
N LEU A 74 -1.32 6.65 -17.47
CA LEU A 74 -1.97 7.08 -16.23
C LEU A 74 -1.45 8.45 -15.79
N VAL A 75 -0.14 8.69 -15.93
CA VAL A 75 0.54 9.96 -15.73
C VAL A 75 0.06 10.97 -16.76
N ASP A 76 -0.12 10.63 -18.03
CA ASP A 76 -0.70 11.58 -19.01
C ASP A 76 -2.17 11.92 -18.68
N LEU A 77 -2.93 10.97 -18.10
CA LEU A 77 -4.31 11.24 -17.65
C LEU A 77 -4.36 12.01 -16.32
N GLU A 78 -3.41 11.78 -15.42
CA GLU A 78 -3.22 12.52 -14.17
C GLU A 78 -2.73 13.94 -14.46
N ASP A 79 -1.74 14.10 -15.34
CA ASP A 79 -1.25 15.38 -15.87
C ASP A 79 -2.37 16.12 -16.59
N GLN A 80 -3.15 15.46 -17.45
CA GLN A 80 -4.32 16.10 -18.08
C GLN A 80 -5.38 16.54 -17.06
N ARG A 81 -5.59 15.76 -16.00
CA ARG A 81 -6.50 16.15 -14.90
C ARG A 81 -5.93 17.29 -14.09
N GLU A 82 -4.64 17.29 -13.83
CA GLU A 82 -3.94 18.30 -13.07
C GLU A 82 -3.90 19.62 -13.83
N ILE A 83 -3.59 19.61 -15.13
CA ILE A 83 -3.68 20.76 -16.03
C ILE A 83 -5.10 21.35 -16.06
N LYS A 84 -6.14 20.50 -16.13
CA LYS A 84 -7.54 20.99 -16.08
C LYS A 84 -7.92 21.56 -14.73
N ARG A 85 -7.45 20.95 -13.63
CA ARG A 85 -7.64 21.47 -12.27
C ARG A 85 -6.87 22.76 -12.04
N GLU A 86 -5.68 22.89 -12.57
CA GLU A 86 -4.86 24.10 -12.51
C GLU A 86 -5.45 25.21 -13.36
N ALA A 87 -5.91 24.93 -14.58
CA ALA A 87 -6.65 25.90 -15.39
C ALA A 87 -7.91 26.38 -14.68
N ALA A 88 -8.67 25.47 -14.05
CA ALA A 88 -9.83 25.83 -13.24
C ALA A 88 -9.43 26.64 -11.99
N ARG A 89 -8.32 26.31 -11.33
CA ARG A 89 -7.75 27.06 -10.19
C ARG A 89 -7.24 28.44 -10.59
N ILE A 90 -6.63 28.59 -11.75
CA ILE A 90 -6.14 29.87 -12.27
C ILE A 90 -7.34 30.76 -12.63
N VAL A 91 -8.35 30.20 -13.30
CA VAL A 91 -9.60 30.92 -13.60
C VAL A 91 -10.35 31.32 -12.33
N SER A 92 -10.38 30.46 -11.30
CA SER A 92 -10.98 30.79 -10.00
C SER A 92 -10.11 31.67 -9.10
N ALA A 93 -8.78 31.70 -9.29
CA ALA A 93 -7.89 32.64 -8.62
C ALA A 93 -7.95 34.04 -9.25
N LEU A 94 -8.16 34.12 -10.56
CA LEU A 94 -8.37 35.39 -11.28
C LEU A 94 -9.73 36.03 -10.97
N ARG A 95 -10.67 35.26 -10.46
CA ARG A 95 -11.99 35.70 -10.05
C ARG A 95 -12.18 35.28 -8.61
N GLU A 96 -11.73 36.08 -7.63
CA GLU A 96 -11.99 35.80 -6.22
C GLU A 96 -13.50 35.58 -6.01
N PRO A 97 -13.97 34.33 -5.90
CA PRO A 97 -15.41 34.10 -5.86
C PRO A 97 -15.90 34.60 -4.51
N PRO A 98 -17.16 35.08 -4.42
CA PRO A 98 -17.77 35.34 -3.14
C PRO A 98 -17.77 34.06 -2.28
N LEU A 99 -17.83 34.23 -0.95
CA LEU A 99 -17.56 33.15 0.02
C LEU A 99 -18.50 31.94 -0.13
N ASP A 100 -19.72 32.17 -0.59
CA ASP A 100 -20.74 31.17 -0.91
C ASP A 100 -20.30 30.26 -2.08
N GLU A 101 -19.80 30.85 -3.16
CA GLU A 101 -19.32 30.12 -4.34
C GLU A 101 -18.08 29.28 -3.98
N ARG A 102 -17.18 29.79 -3.13
CA ARG A 102 -16.02 29.03 -2.63
C ARG A 102 -16.43 27.79 -1.82
N ARG A 103 -17.44 27.90 -0.95
CA ARG A 103 -17.92 26.76 -0.15
C ARG A 103 -18.62 25.71 -1.00
N LYS A 104 -19.34 26.13 -2.05
CA LYS A 104 -19.96 25.21 -3.01
C LYS A 104 -18.89 24.44 -3.80
N LEU A 105 -17.86 25.14 -4.29
CA LEU A 105 -16.70 24.51 -4.94
C LEU A 105 -15.99 23.54 -3.99
N TYR A 106 -15.77 23.95 -2.74
CA TYR A 106 -15.14 23.12 -1.72
C TYR A 106 -15.90 21.80 -1.51
N ARG A 107 -17.23 21.83 -1.44
CA ARG A 107 -18.04 20.60 -1.34
C ARG A 107 -17.79 19.62 -2.50
N THR A 108 -17.63 20.12 -3.73
CA THR A 108 -17.30 19.28 -4.88
C THR A 108 -15.89 18.69 -4.77
N ASP A 109 -14.93 19.47 -4.29
CA ASP A 109 -13.54 19.03 -4.14
C ASP A 109 -13.37 17.99 -3.03
N VAL A 110 -14.17 18.06 -1.95
CA VAL A 110 -14.13 17.11 -0.82
C VAL A 110 -14.32 15.67 -1.28
N ALA A 111 -15.16 15.40 -2.28
CA ALA A 111 -15.33 14.05 -2.82
C ALA A 111 -14.01 13.45 -3.32
N SER A 112 -13.16 14.28 -3.94
CA SER A 112 -11.84 13.82 -4.40
C SER A 112 -10.83 13.64 -3.26
N VAL A 113 -10.99 14.38 -2.16
CA VAL A 113 -10.16 14.22 -0.96
C VAL A 113 -10.47 12.88 -0.27
N ILE A 114 -11.75 12.50 -0.19
CA ILE A 114 -12.17 11.18 0.32
C ILE A 114 -11.54 10.06 -0.52
N GLU A 115 -11.68 10.12 -1.85
CA GLU A 115 -11.13 9.11 -2.77
C GLU A 115 -9.60 8.97 -2.62
N GLN A 116 -8.90 10.08 -2.41
CA GLN A 116 -7.46 10.09 -2.16
C GLN A 116 -7.12 9.37 -0.85
N TYR A 117 -7.79 9.70 0.26
CA TYR A 117 -7.55 9.05 1.55
C TYR A 117 -7.84 7.55 1.54
N GLU A 118 -8.92 7.13 0.89
CA GLU A 118 -9.21 5.71 0.72
C GLU A 118 -8.13 5.00 -0.11
N THR A 119 -7.67 5.64 -1.19
CA THR A 119 -6.66 5.05 -2.09
C THR A 119 -5.32 4.88 -1.38
N ASP A 120 -4.93 5.88 -0.60
CA ASP A 120 -3.74 5.82 0.24
C ASP A 120 -3.88 4.78 1.35
N SER A 121 -5.03 4.72 2.03
CA SER A 121 -5.37 3.65 2.98
C SER A 121 -5.19 2.26 2.35
N ARG A 122 -5.78 2.03 1.17
CA ARG A 122 -5.65 0.76 0.41
C ARG A 122 -4.19 0.48 0.01
N LYS A 123 -3.39 1.49 -0.33
CA LYS A 123 -1.96 1.34 -0.64
C LYS A 123 -1.19 0.87 0.60
N TYR A 124 -1.34 1.53 1.73
CA TYR A 124 -0.65 1.16 2.97
C TYR A 124 -1.06 -0.22 3.48
N ARG A 125 -2.35 -0.56 3.43
CA ARG A 125 -2.84 -1.90 3.77
C ARG A 125 -2.23 -3.00 2.89
N ARG A 126 -2.07 -2.74 1.58
CA ARG A 126 -1.40 -3.68 0.67
C ARG A 126 0.07 -3.88 1.01
N ILE A 127 0.79 -2.82 1.39
CA ILE A 127 2.20 -2.90 1.79
C ILE A 127 2.32 -3.73 3.08
N HIS A 128 1.51 -3.41 4.09
CA HIS A 128 1.48 -4.14 5.36
C HIS A 128 1.20 -5.63 5.14
N ASN A 129 0.15 -5.97 4.38
CA ASN A 129 -0.20 -7.36 4.11
C ASN A 129 0.93 -8.12 3.39
N ARG A 130 1.64 -7.48 2.45
CA ARG A 130 2.77 -8.11 1.75
C ARG A 130 3.93 -8.41 2.69
N LEU A 131 4.30 -7.46 3.53
CA LEU A 131 5.37 -7.64 4.52
C LEU A 131 4.99 -8.73 5.53
N GLN A 132 3.75 -8.71 6.02
CA GLN A 132 3.24 -9.72 6.94
C GLN A 132 3.24 -11.12 6.31
N THR A 133 2.81 -11.27 5.06
CA THR A 133 2.87 -12.54 4.34
C THR A 133 4.32 -13.02 4.17
N LEU A 134 5.26 -12.11 3.86
CA LEU A 134 6.68 -12.46 3.76
C LEU A 134 7.21 -13.01 5.09
N ILE A 135 6.88 -12.36 6.21
CA ILE A 135 7.26 -12.82 7.55
C ILE A 135 6.67 -14.21 7.83
N MET A 136 5.38 -14.43 7.57
CA MET A 136 4.72 -15.72 7.81
C MET A 136 5.32 -16.85 6.96
N VAL A 137 5.50 -16.62 5.65
CA VAL A 137 6.07 -17.60 4.72
C VAL A 137 7.53 -17.87 5.04
N GLY A 138 8.31 -16.84 5.35
CA GLY A 138 9.70 -16.96 5.78
C GLY A 138 9.80 -17.84 7.02
N SER A 139 9.04 -17.52 8.08
CA SER A 139 9.06 -18.30 9.32
C SER A 139 8.66 -19.77 9.11
N ALA A 140 7.60 -20.02 8.33
CA ALA A 140 7.22 -21.38 7.98
C ALA A 140 8.32 -22.13 7.21
N SER A 141 8.99 -21.45 6.27
CA SER A 141 10.11 -22.01 5.51
C SER A 141 11.30 -22.36 6.40
N THR A 142 11.65 -21.48 7.36
CA THR A 142 12.70 -21.74 8.36
C THR A 142 12.39 -23.00 9.16
N THR A 143 11.14 -23.18 9.62
CA THR A 143 10.72 -24.38 10.35
C THR A 143 10.85 -25.64 9.48
N THR A 144 10.44 -25.59 8.20
CA THR A 144 10.57 -26.73 7.29
C THR A 144 12.04 -27.10 7.02
N ILE A 145 12.91 -26.11 6.78
CA ILE A 145 14.33 -26.38 6.51
C ILE A 145 15.01 -26.94 7.76
N ALA A 146 14.70 -26.41 8.94
CA ALA A 146 15.22 -26.93 10.20
C ALA A 146 14.77 -28.39 10.48
N ALA A 147 13.53 -28.75 10.10
CA ALA A 147 13.04 -30.12 10.24
C ALA A 147 13.69 -31.12 9.26
N LEU A 148 14.22 -30.64 8.13
CA LEU A 148 14.93 -31.44 7.12
C LEU A 148 16.43 -31.53 7.39
N ASP A 149 16.94 -30.87 8.44
CA ASP A 149 18.35 -30.96 8.84
C ASP A 149 18.63 -32.38 9.36
N THR A 150 19.32 -33.17 8.54
CA THR A 150 19.62 -34.59 8.80
C THR A 150 21.02 -34.77 9.40
N GLY A 151 21.68 -33.69 9.85
CA GLY A 151 22.98 -33.74 10.55
C GLY A 151 24.18 -34.16 9.69
N LYS A 152 24.03 -34.22 8.36
CA LYS A 152 25.12 -34.51 7.42
C LYS A 152 25.27 -33.39 6.38
N GLU A 153 26.44 -32.75 6.44
CA GLU A 153 26.99 -31.71 5.56
C GLU A 153 26.18 -30.40 5.42
N LEU A 154 26.60 -29.44 6.27
CA LEU A 154 26.18 -28.04 6.31
C LEU A 154 26.75 -27.26 5.12
N THR A 155 25.93 -26.89 4.14
CA THR A 155 26.30 -25.75 3.28
C THR A 155 25.12 -25.02 2.66
N TRP A 156 24.14 -25.70 2.08
CA TRP A 156 23.03 -25.01 1.42
C TRP A 156 21.89 -24.65 2.39
N GLN A 157 21.59 -25.53 3.35
CA GLN A 157 20.54 -25.32 4.35
C GLN A 157 20.89 -24.15 5.29
N SER A 158 22.15 -24.04 5.70
CA SER A 158 22.64 -22.94 6.53
C SER A 158 22.56 -21.60 5.79
N VAL A 159 23.02 -21.56 4.53
CA VAL A 159 22.91 -20.35 3.69
C VAL A 159 21.45 -19.95 3.46
N ALA A 160 20.56 -20.91 3.18
CA ALA A 160 19.14 -20.66 3.00
C ALA A 160 18.47 -20.14 4.28
N LEU A 161 18.75 -20.77 5.43
CA LEU A 161 18.26 -20.34 6.73
C LEU A 161 18.73 -18.92 7.08
N THR A 162 20.00 -18.61 6.86
CA THR A 162 20.54 -17.26 7.10
C THR A 162 19.88 -16.23 6.19
N ALA A 163 19.71 -16.54 4.89
CA ALA A 163 19.09 -15.61 3.93
C ALA A 163 17.62 -15.34 4.25
N ILE A 164 16.84 -16.39 4.57
CA ILE A 164 15.43 -16.27 4.96
C ILE A 164 15.31 -15.49 6.27
N SER A 165 16.13 -15.80 7.27
CA SER A 165 16.10 -15.10 8.56
C SER A 165 16.43 -13.61 8.39
N PHE A 166 17.44 -13.27 7.59
CA PHE A 166 17.77 -11.89 7.26
C PHE A 166 16.59 -11.16 6.58
N ALA A 167 15.93 -11.80 5.61
CA ALA A 167 14.77 -11.22 4.94
C ALA A 167 13.60 -10.97 5.89
N ILE A 168 13.33 -11.90 6.83
CA ILE A 168 12.32 -11.72 7.88
C ILE A 168 12.68 -10.53 8.78
N THR A 169 13.93 -10.45 9.24
CA THR A 169 14.40 -9.35 10.10
C THR A 169 14.25 -8.00 9.42
N VAL A 170 14.65 -7.89 8.16
CA VAL A 170 14.50 -6.67 7.36
C VAL A 170 13.01 -6.31 7.22
N ALA A 171 12.15 -7.27 6.85
CA ALA A 171 10.72 -7.01 6.72
C ALA A 171 10.04 -6.61 8.03
N ALA A 172 10.46 -7.20 9.16
CA ALA A 172 9.99 -6.84 10.49
C ALA A 172 10.41 -5.40 10.85
N MET A 173 11.66 -5.02 10.58
CA MET A 173 12.16 -3.66 10.75
C MET A 173 11.34 -2.66 9.94
N PHE A 174 11.12 -2.92 8.65
CA PHE A 174 10.31 -2.06 7.79
C PHE A 174 8.85 -1.95 8.28
N THR A 175 8.26 -3.05 8.74
CA THR A 175 6.89 -3.06 9.24
C THR A 175 6.74 -2.24 10.52
N GLY A 176 7.70 -2.38 11.45
CA GLY A 176 7.72 -1.64 12.71
C GLY A 176 8.01 -0.16 12.53
N TYR A 177 8.99 0.19 11.69
CA TYR A 177 9.42 1.57 11.50
C TYR A 177 8.35 2.42 10.81
N TYR A 178 7.80 1.96 9.68
CA TYR A 178 6.88 2.76 8.88
C TYR A 178 5.42 2.72 9.35
N LYS A 179 5.09 1.86 10.33
CA LYS A 179 3.75 1.76 10.93
C LYS A 179 2.61 1.76 9.91
N PHE A 180 2.78 1.01 8.81
CA PHE A 180 1.86 1.03 7.66
C PHE A 180 0.41 0.72 8.03
N ARG A 181 0.20 -0.13 9.03
CA ARG A 181 -1.12 -0.48 9.54
C ARG A 181 -1.83 0.73 10.17
N GLU A 182 -1.15 1.44 11.08
CA GLU A 182 -1.71 2.62 11.77
C GLU A 182 -2.04 3.74 10.77
N ARG A 183 -1.14 4.00 9.81
CA ARG A 183 -1.38 4.97 8.73
C ARG A 183 -2.62 4.61 7.91
N SER A 184 -2.77 3.34 7.51
CA SER A 184 -3.93 2.90 6.75
C SER A 184 -5.23 3.05 7.52
N TYR A 185 -5.20 2.76 8.83
CA TYR A 185 -6.37 2.85 9.70
C TYR A 185 -6.82 4.30 9.87
N PHE A 186 -5.91 5.23 10.19
CA PHE A 186 -6.28 6.63 10.35
C PHE A 186 -6.76 7.28 9.05
N LEU A 187 -6.16 6.95 7.90
CA LEU A 187 -6.63 7.44 6.61
C LEU A 187 -8.06 6.98 6.30
N GLN A 188 -8.36 5.70 6.54
CA GLN A 188 -9.72 5.20 6.36
C GLN A 188 -10.69 5.89 7.31
N GLN A 189 -10.34 5.99 8.59
CA GLN A 189 -11.20 6.64 9.59
C GLN A 189 -11.49 8.11 9.24
N THR A 190 -10.51 8.85 8.73
CA THR A 190 -10.72 10.23 8.27
C THR A 190 -11.59 10.29 7.01
N ALA A 191 -11.41 9.36 6.06
CA ALA A 191 -12.24 9.28 4.87
C ALA A 191 -13.71 9.03 5.25
N ASP A 192 -13.96 8.03 6.10
CA ASP A 192 -15.29 7.64 6.56
C ASP A 192 -15.97 8.79 7.32
N ALA A 193 -15.24 9.50 8.19
CA ALA A 193 -15.78 10.65 8.93
C ALA A 193 -16.14 11.84 8.00
N ILE A 194 -15.30 12.13 7.00
CA ILE A 194 -15.60 13.20 6.03
C ILE A 194 -16.79 12.79 5.14
N GLU A 195 -16.89 11.52 4.74
CA GLU A 195 -18.03 11.00 3.99
C GLU A 195 -19.34 11.10 4.78
N GLU A 196 -19.31 10.81 6.08
CA GLU A 196 -20.45 11.01 6.98
C GLU A 196 -20.91 12.48 6.98
N GLU A 197 -19.99 13.44 7.09
CA GLU A 197 -20.31 14.87 7.03
C GLU A 197 -20.90 15.29 5.68
N VAL A 198 -20.38 14.74 4.57
CA VAL A 198 -20.91 14.99 3.21
C VAL A 198 -22.33 14.46 3.07
N ASN A 199 -22.60 13.26 3.58
CA ASN A 199 -23.94 12.68 3.55
C ASN A 199 -24.90 13.47 4.45
N ALA A 200 -24.45 13.88 5.64
CA ALA A 200 -25.23 14.65 6.59
C ALA A 200 -25.65 16.03 6.04
N VAL A 201 -24.74 16.76 5.40
CA VAL A 201 -25.07 18.06 4.76
C VAL A 201 -25.93 17.89 3.51
N THR A 202 -25.75 16.80 2.76
CA THR A 202 -26.54 16.53 1.55
C THR A 202 -27.99 16.18 1.87
N LEU A 203 -28.20 15.40 2.93
CA LEU A 203 -29.53 14.98 3.38
C LEU A 203 -30.18 15.99 4.34
N GLY A 204 -29.44 17.00 4.79
CA GLY A 204 -29.92 17.96 5.79
C GLY A 204 -30.27 17.27 7.12
N ILE A 205 -29.48 16.28 7.54
CA ILE A 205 -29.72 15.51 8.76
C ILE A 205 -28.67 15.79 9.83
N GLY A 206 -28.96 15.38 11.06
CA GLY A 206 -28.05 15.52 12.19
C GLY A 206 -27.71 16.99 12.47
N PRO A 207 -26.43 17.38 12.56
CA PRO A 207 -26.01 18.76 12.83
C PRO A 207 -26.41 19.79 11.77
N TYR A 208 -26.90 19.35 10.60
CA TYR A 208 -27.33 20.21 9.50
C TYR A 208 -28.85 20.31 9.35
N GLY A 209 -29.62 19.55 10.13
CA GLY A 209 -31.09 19.58 10.06
C GLY A 209 -31.74 20.82 10.66
N GLU A 210 -30.96 21.66 11.36
CA GLU A 210 -31.39 22.96 11.87
C GLU A 210 -31.49 24.03 10.78
N TYR A 211 -30.87 23.81 9.62
CA TYR A 211 -30.85 24.76 8.51
C TYR A 211 -32.01 24.49 7.54
N GLY A 212 -32.96 25.43 7.49
CA GLY A 212 -34.12 25.34 6.60
C GLY A 212 -33.83 25.79 5.15
N PRO A 213 -34.84 25.75 4.28
CA PRO A 213 -34.75 26.27 2.92
C PRO A 213 -34.33 27.75 2.92
N GLY A 214 -33.19 28.07 2.30
CA GLY A 214 -32.61 29.43 2.27
C GLY A 214 -31.45 29.67 3.25
N GLN A 215 -31.12 28.72 4.13
CA GLN A 215 -29.95 28.77 5.03
C GLN A 215 -28.83 27.81 4.63
N GLU A 216 -28.83 27.33 3.39
CA GLU A 216 -27.83 26.39 2.86
C GLU A 216 -26.39 26.89 3.04
N ASP A 217 -26.20 28.20 3.00
CA ASP A 217 -24.88 28.82 3.09
C ASP A 217 -24.28 28.73 4.51
N GLU A 218 -25.13 28.72 5.54
CA GLU A 218 -24.75 28.47 6.93
C GLU A 218 -24.45 26.99 7.16
N ALA A 219 -25.24 26.09 6.57
CA ALA A 219 -24.97 24.65 6.59
C ALA A 219 -23.62 24.33 5.94
N LEU A 220 -23.34 24.93 4.77
CA LEU A 220 -22.07 24.80 4.06
C LEU A 220 -20.89 25.39 4.85
N LYS A 221 -21.11 26.46 5.63
CA LYS A 221 -20.08 27.01 6.52
C LYS A 221 -19.68 26.01 7.59
N LYS A 222 -20.67 25.45 8.29
CA LYS A 222 -20.46 24.44 9.34
C LYS A 222 -19.80 23.19 8.77
N PHE A 223 -20.26 22.74 7.60
CA PHE A 223 -19.67 21.63 6.87
C PHE A 223 -18.19 21.86 6.56
N THR A 224 -17.86 23.01 5.97
CA THR A 224 -16.48 23.37 5.63
C THR A 224 -15.59 23.34 6.88
N GLN A 225 -16.08 23.89 8.00
CA GLN A 225 -15.36 23.90 9.26
C GLN A 225 -15.09 22.47 9.78
N ARG A 226 -16.11 21.60 9.82
CA ARG A 226 -15.94 20.23 10.33
C ARG A 226 -15.00 19.38 9.47
N VAL A 227 -15.07 19.54 8.14
CA VAL A 227 -14.12 18.85 7.25
C VAL A 227 -12.69 19.31 7.50
N GLU A 228 -12.45 20.62 7.70
CA GLU A 228 -11.12 21.12 8.05
C GLU A 228 -10.65 20.62 9.43
N ASP A 229 -11.55 20.47 10.40
CA ASP A 229 -11.22 19.88 11.69
C ASP A 229 -10.75 18.42 11.54
N HIS A 230 -11.44 17.61 10.73
CA HIS A 230 -11.01 16.24 10.42
C HIS A 230 -9.65 16.19 9.69
N ARG A 231 -9.41 17.11 8.75
CA ARG A 231 -8.11 17.20 8.05
C ARG A 231 -6.99 17.60 9.01
N ASN A 232 -7.24 18.55 9.91
CA ASN A 232 -6.26 19.00 10.90
C ASN A 232 -5.97 17.92 11.93
N GLU A 233 -6.99 17.21 12.40
CA GLU A 233 -6.82 16.05 13.27
C GLU A 233 -5.98 14.97 12.59
N GLN A 234 -6.23 14.70 11.32
CA GLN A 234 -5.43 13.74 10.56
C GLN A 234 -3.97 14.17 10.41
N ARG A 235 -3.70 15.46 10.16
CA ARG A 235 -2.32 15.99 10.14
C ARG A 235 -1.62 15.78 11.48
N ARG A 236 -2.32 16.02 12.61
CA ARG A 236 -1.77 15.78 13.95
C ARG A 236 -1.45 14.30 14.16
N ARG A 237 -2.35 13.39 13.77
CA ARG A 237 -2.12 11.94 13.85
C ARG A 237 -0.94 11.50 12.98
N GLN A 238 -0.79 12.04 11.78
CA GLN A 238 0.36 11.77 10.92
C GLN A 238 1.68 12.24 11.55
N GLN A 239 1.69 13.44 12.13
CA GLN A 239 2.87 13.95 12.85
C GLN A 239 3.25 13.08 14.05
N GLN A 240 2.26 12.59 14.81
CA GLN A 240 2.51 11.65 15.91
C GLN A 240 3.11 10.32 15.43
N LEU A 241 2.75 9.87 14.23
CA LEU A 241 3.31 8.65 13.62
C LEU A 241 4.73 8.84 13.06
N GLU A 242 5.14 10.08 12.80
CA GLU A 242 6.47 10.41 12.29
C GLU A 242 7.48 10.67 13.41
N GLN A 243 7.03 10.97 14.63
CA GLN A 243 7.92 11.13 15.76
C GLN A 243 8.57 9.79 16.13
N PRO A 244 9.92 9.69 16.11
CA PRO A 244 10.62 8.49 16.50
C PRO A 244 10.37 8.17 17.98
N ALA A 245 10.21 6.89 18.30
CA ALA A 245 9.91 6.40 19.64
C ALA A 245 11.02 6.68 20.68
N ASP A 246 12.20 7.15 20.25
CA ASP A 246 13.36 7.39 21.10
C ASP A 246 13.20 8.55 22.10
N GLN A 247 12.14 9.36 22.01
CA GLN A 247 11.84 10.39 23.01
C GLN A 247 10.97 9.90 24.17
N ALA A 248 10.50 8.65 24.15
CA ALA A 248 9.78 8.03 25.26
C ALA A 248 10.71 7.15 26.12
N THR A 249 11.86 7.69 26.54
CA THR A 249 12.59 7.09 27.67
C THR A 249 12.00 7.68 28.95
N PRO A 250 11.32 6.90 29.82
CA PRO A 250 10.93 7.40 31.12
C PRO A 250 12.20 7.54 31.95
N SER A 251 12.63 8.78 32.17
CA SER A 251 13.65 9.14 33.16
C SER A 251 13.08 9.01 34.58
N SER A 252 12.63 7.82 34.94
CA SER A 252 12.22 7.47 36.30
C SER A 252 13.07 6.31 36.79
N GLN A 253 14.35 6.60 37.00
CA GLN A 253 15.18 5.84 37.92
C GLN A 253 15.29 6.70 39.20
N PRO A 254 14.67 6.29 40.32
CA PRO A 254 14.84 7.01 41.58
C PRO A 254 16.31 6.92 42.02
N PRO A 255 16.89 7.97 42.62
CA PRO A 255 18.21 7.87 43.21
C PRO A 255 18.21 6.79 44.30
N ALA A 256 19.12 5.83 44.18
CA ALA A 256 19.40 4.87 45.23
C ALA A 256 19.86 5.62 46.48
N ALA A 257 19.18 5.36 47.60
CA ALA A 257 19.56 5.82 48.93
C ALA A 257 20.77 5.04 49.46
#